data_AF-A0A9D1J1F0-F1
#
_entry.id   AF-A0A9D1J1F0-F1
#
_cell.length_a   1.000
_cell.length_b   1.000
_cell.length_c   1.000
_cell.angle_alpha   90.00
_cell.angle_beta   90.00
_cell.angle_gamma   90.00
#
_symmetry.space_group_name_H-M   'P 1'
#
loop_
_entity.id
_entity.type
_entity.pdbx_description
1 polymer ?
#
loop_
_entity_poly.entity_id
_entity_poly.type
_entity_poly.pdbx_seq_one_letter_code
_entity_poly.pdbx_strand_id
1 'polypeptide(L)'
;MERRNWIPLLLTIPLTLSGCAGKASPHLLPETIDTVEVSYFHALEQTSWMLDPSEITALEDWLDGLSLQHREFAAGESPTDAEGGAAWQITINGGEASFDCIDAGKLYILTNGEWYEITNQS
;
A
#
# COMPACT_ATOMS: atom_id res chain seq x y z
N MET A 1 -30.77 53.47 3.88
CA MET A 1 -29.37 53.10 3.58
C MET A 1 -28.79 52.64 4.90
N GLU A 2 -28.73 51.34 5.21
CA GLU A 2 -27.59 50.43 4.94
C GLU A 2 -27.31 49.71 6.28
N ARG A 3 -26.97 48.43 6.46
CA ARG A 3 -26.99 47.18 5.68
C ARG A 3 -27.21 46.03 6.70
N ARG A 4 -27.76 44.92 6.23
CA ARG A 4 -27.78 43.59 6.86
C ARG A 4 -26.35 43.17 7.29
N ASN A 5 -26.16 42.67 8.51
CA ASN A 5 -25.22 41.57 8.73
C ASN A 5 -25.59 40.74 9.97
N TRP A 6 -25.73 39.43 9.76
CA TRP A 6 -26.06 38.41 10.73
C TRP A 6 -24.88 37.42 10.79
N ILE A 7 -24.57 36.92 12.00
CA ILE A 7 -23.66 35.78 12.33
C ILE A 7 -22.17 36.18 12.19
N PRO A 8 -21.25 35.84 13.14
CA PRO A 8 -21.04 34.48 13.62
C PRO A 8 -20.55 34.28 15.08
N LEU A 9 -20.80 33.09 15.64
CA LEU A 9 -19.76 32.35 16.37
C LEU A 9 -20.15 30.88 16.49
N LEU A 10 -19.92 30.12 15.42
CA LEU A 10 -19.86 28.66 15.49
C LEU A 10 -18.49 28.32 16.09
N LEU A 11 -18.50 27.95 17.36
CA LEU A 11 -17.33 27.51 18.12
C LEU A 11 -16.90 26.14 17.57
N THR A 12 -15.96 26.13 16.62
CA THR A 12 -15.35 24.92 16.09
C THR A 12 -14.47 24.26 17.16
N ILE A 13 -14.84 23.05 17.55
CA ILE A 13 -14.04 22.15 18.41
C ILE A 13 -12.95 21.52 17.55
N PRO A 14 -11.64 21.75 17.80
CA PRO A 14 -10.62 20.92 17.21
C PRO A 14 -10.47 19.65 18.05
N LEU A 15 -11.10 18.56 17.60
CA LEU A 15 -10.72 17.20 18.03
C LEU A 15 -9.41 16.84 17.33
N THR A 16 -8.28 17.24 17.91
CA THR A 16 -6.97 16.71 17.51
C THR A 16 -6.71 15.44 18.30
N LEU A 17 -7.25 14.32 17.82
CA LEU A 17 -6.73 13.00 18.20
C LEU A 17 -5.41 12.80 17.45
N SER A 18 -4.31 13.32 17.98
CA SER A 18 -2.97 12.84 17.63
C SER A 18 -2.79 11.46 18.26
N GLY A 19 -3.37 10.45 17.63
CA GLY A 19 -3.03 9.06 17.86
C GLY A 19 -1.68 8.77 17.20
N CYS A 20 -0.58 9.12 17.87
CA CYS A 20 0.72 8.52 17.57
C CYS A 20 0.73 7.09 18.13
N ALA A 21 -0.01 6.20 17.47
CA ALA A 21 0.23 4.77 17.57
C ALA A 21 1.14 4.42 16.38
N GLY A 22 2.30 3.81 16.63
CA GLY A 22 3.03 3.16 15.55
C GLY A 22 2.06 2.21 14.85
N LYS A 23 1.75 2.45 13.57
CA LYS A 23 0.84 1.60 12.82
C LYS A 23 1.39 0.18 12.85
N ALA A 24 0.53 -0.77 13.22
CA ALA A 24 0.84 -2.18 13.12
C ALA A 24 1.20 -2.51 11.66
N SER A 25 2.09 -3.50 11.48
CA SER A 25 2.39 -4.02 10.15
C SER A 25 1.08 -4.43 9.46
N PRO A 26 0.95 -4.15 8.15
CA PRO A 26 -0.25 -4.53 7.42
C PRO A 26 -0.39 -6.04 7.38
N HIS A 27 -1.63 -6.53 7.47
CA HIS A 27 -1.94 -7.92 7.24
C HIS A 27 -2.12 -8.13 5.73
N LEU A 28 -1.19 -8.82 5.10
CA LEU A 28 -1.11 -8.95 3.63
C LEU A 28 -1.68 -10.26 3.09
N LEU A 29 -1.73 -11.29 3.94
CA LEU A 29 -2.10 -12.65 3.57
C LEU A 29 -3.39 -13.05 4.30
N PRO A 30 -4.34 -13.72 3.64
CA PRO A 30 -5.50 -14.32 4.30
C PRO A 30 -5.09 -15.55 5.14
N GLU A 31 -6.01 -16.10 5.93
CA GLU A 31 -5.73 -17.29 6.76
C GLU A 31 -5.44 -18.56 5.95
N THR A 32 -5.95 -18.64 4.72
CA THR A 32 -5.75 -19.80 3.84
C THR A 32 -5.43 -19.30 2.43
N ILE A 33 -4.39 -19.85 1.82
CA ILE A 33 -3.94 -19.47 0.48
C ILE A 33 -4.10 -20.69 -0.44
N ASP A 34 -5.06 -20.62 -1.35
CA ASP A 34 -5.31 -21.66 -2.35
C ASP A 34 -4.68 -21.31 -3.69
N THR A 35 -4.73 -20.04 -4.06
CA THR A 35 -4.22 -19.55 -5.35
C THR A 35 -3.61 -18.16 -5.23
N VAL A 36 -2.52 -17.92 -5.96
CA VAL A 36 -1.89 -16.61 -6.08
C VAL A 36 -1.64 -16.32 -7.56
N GLU A 37 -2.20 -15.22 -8.05
CA GLU A 37 -1.90 -14.65 -9.35
C GLU A 37 -0.98 -13.44 -9.16
N VAL A 38 0.09 -13.38 -9.95
CA VAL A 38 0.98 -12.22 -10.00
C VAL A 38 0.84 -11.57 -11.36
N SER A 39 0.57 -10.27 -11.37
CA SER A 39 0.61 -9.44 -12.57
C SER A 39 1.77 -8.46 -12.48
N TYR A 40 2.74 -8.61 -13.37
CA TYR A 40 3.88 -7.70 -13.51
C TYR A 40 3.58 -6.59 -14.50
N PHE A 41 3.94 -5.36 -14.13
CA PHE A 41 3.78 -4.14 -14.91
C PHE A 41 5.11 -3.41 -15.01
N HIS A 42 5.52 -3.10 -16.24
CA HIS A 42 6.66 -2.22 -16.49
C HIS A 42 6.45 -1.45 -17.80
N ALA A 43 6.46 -0.13 -17.72
CA ALA A 43 6.12 0.75 -18.84
C ALA A 43 4.75 0.37 -19.47
N LEU A 44 4.76 -0.18 -20.69
CA LEU A 44 3.55 -0.62 -21.41
C LEU A 44 3.39 -2.15 -21.42
N GLU A 45 4.29 -2.87 -20.77
CA GLU A 45 4.28 -4.33 -20.71
C GLU A 45 3.52 -4.81 -19.48
N GLN A 46 2.65 -5.79 -19.70
CA GLN A 46 1.94 -6.51 -18.65
C GLN A 46 2.06 -8.01 -18.92
N THR A 47 2.44 -8.77 -17.90
CA THR A 47 2.44 -10.25 -17.93
C THR A 47 1.87 -10.78 -16.63
N SER A 48 1.03 -11.81 -16.71
CA SER A 48 0.39 -12.43 -15.54
C SER A 48 0.62 -13.94 -15.54
N TRP A 49 0.82 -14.51 -14.34
CA TRP A 49 0.97 -15.95 -14.15
C TRP A 49 0.49 -16.38 -12.76
N MET A 50 0.21 -17.67 -12.62
CA MET A 50 -0.12 -18.29 -11.35
C MET A 50 1.15 -18.80 -10.69
N LEU A 51 1.31 -18.57 -9.39
CA LEU A 51 2.38 -19.19 -8.62
C LEU A 51 2.10 -20.67 -8.39
N ASP A 52 3.14 -21.48 -8.44
CA ASP A 52 3.08 -22.86 -7.96
C ASP A 52 3.19 -22.94 -6.42
N PRO A 53 2.87 -24.09 -5.78
CA PRO A 53 2.89 -24.19 -4.33
C PRO A 53 4.24 -23.85 -3.68
N SER A 54 5.35 -24.14 -4.34
CA SER A 54 6.69 -23.81 -3.81
C SER A 54 7.00 -22.31 -3.90
N GLU A 55 6.51 -21.64 -4.95
CA GLU A 55 6.59 -20.19 -5.10
C GLU A 55 5.67 -19.47 -4.11
N ILE A 56 4.48 -20.02 -3.81
CA ILE A 56 3.60 -19.50 -2.75
C ILE A 56 4.31 -19.55 -1.39
N THR A 57 4.91 -20.69 -1.03
CA THR A 57 5.68 -20.79 0.23
C THR A 57 6.86 -19.80 0.26
N ALA A 58 7.56 -19.61 -0.86
CA ALA A 58 8.64 -18.62 -0.93
C ALA A 58 8.14 -17.18 -0.76
N LEU A 59 6.95 -16.87 -1.27
CA LEU A 59 6.29 -15.57 -1.06
C LEU A 59 5.93 -15.37 0.41
N GLU A 60 5.36 -16.38 1.07
CA GLU A 60 5.03 -16.35 2.50
C GLU A 60 6.28 -16.09 3.35
N ASP A 61 7.33 -16.89 3.13
CA ASP A 61 8.62 -16.75 3.84
C ASP A 61 9.24 -15.36 3.62
N TRP A 62 9.16 -14.84 2.40
CA TRP A 62 9.66 -13.50 2.07
C TRP A 62 8.90 -12.42 2.83
N LEU A 63 7.56 -12.49 2.83
CA LEU A 63 6.69 -11.53 3.53
C LEU A 63 6.90 -11.55 5.04
N ASP A 64 7.04 -12.73 5.64
CA ASP A 64 7.32 -12.91 7.07
C ASP A 64 8.68 -12.31 7.48
N GLY A 65 9.63 -12.26 6.55
CA GLY A 65 10.94 -11.64 6.75
C GLY A 65 10.96 -10.12 6.64
N LEU A 66 9.89 -9.47 6.16
CA LEU A 66 9.92 -8.04 5.86
C LEU A 66 9.87 -7.16 7.12
N SER A 67 10.69 -6.11 7.09
CA SER A 67 10.50 -4.95 7.96
C SER A 67 9.85 -3.83 7.16
N LEU A 68 8.66 -3.45 7.58
CA LEU A 68 7.83 -2.46 6.88
C LEU A 68 7.76 -1.17 7.70
N GLN A 69 8.08 -0.05 7.05
CA GLN A 69 7.89 1.29 7.61
C GLN A 69 6.77 2.00 6.87
N HIS A 70 5.69 2.33 7.57
CA HIS A 70 4.61 3.14 7.00
C HIS A 70 5.14 4.50 6.51
N ARG A 71 4.69 4.91 5.32
CA ARG A 71 5.02 6.19 4.68
C ARG A 71 3.77 6.92 4.25
N GLU A 72 3.84 8.24 4.30
CA GLU A 72 2.84 9.12 3.71
C GLU A 72 3.56 9.97 2.66
N PHE A 73 2.88 10.19 1.55
CA PHE A 73 3.38 11.00 0.45
C PHE A 73 2.44 12.17 0.22
N ALA A 74 2.98 13.31 -0.17
CA ALA A 74 2.16 14.38 -0.70
C ALA A 74 1.55 13.96 -2.05
N ALA A 75 0.48 14.63 -2.46
CA ALA A 75 -0.15 14.36 -3.74
C ALA A 75 0.85 14.59 -4.89
N GLY A 76 1.02 13.58 -5.76
CA GLY A 76 1.98 13.62 -6.87
C GLY A 76 3.42 13.25 -6.50
N GLU A 77 3.67 12.82 -5.26
CA GLU A 77 4.99 12.39 -4.79
C GLU A 77 5.03 10.91 -4.38
N SER A 78 4.00 10.13 -4.72
CA SER A 78 3.97 8.70 -4.42
C SER A 78 4.93 7.92 -5.34
N PRO A 79 5.38 6.72 -4.95
CA PRO A 79 6.22 5.89 -5.81
C PRO A 79 5.65 5.63 -7.21
N THR A 80 4.33 5.58 -7.35
CA THR A 80 3.64 5.41 -8.64
C THR A 80 3.62 6.66 -9.52
N ASP A 81 3.92 7.84 -8.98
CA ASP A 81 4.01 9.08 -9.75
C ASP A 81 5.38 9.23 -10.45
N ALA A 82 6.36 8.39 -10.10
CA ALA A 82 7.68 8.37 -10.74
C ALA A 82 7.68 7.54 -12.03
N GLU A 83 8.36 8.04 -13.07
CA GLU A 83 8.52 7.29 -14.32
C GLU A 83 9.52 6.13 -14.17
N GLY A 84 9.26 5.04 -14.89
CA GLY A 84 10.22 3.94 -15.07
C GLY A 84 10.23 2.87 -13.97
N GLY A 85 9.32 2.94 -13.01
CA GLY A 85 9.15 1.91 -11.99
C GLY A 85 8.65 0.57 -12.54
N ALA A 86 8.75 -0.45 -11.70
CA ALA A 86 8.14 -1.75 -11.93
C ALA A 86 7.15 -2.06 -10.80
N ALA A 87 6.05 -2.72 -11.10
CA ALA A 87 5.07 -3.13 -10.11
C ALA A 87 4.68 -4.59 -10.29
N TRP A 88 4.52 -5.29 -9.18
CA TRP A 88 3.91 -6.61 -9.11
C TRP A 88 2.63 -6.46 -8.31
N GLN A 89 1.49 -6.74 -8.94
CA GLN A 89 0.21 -6.87 -8.27
C GLN A 89 0.03 -8.33 -7.86
N ILE A 90 -0.10 -8.58 -6.57
CA ILE A 90 -0.33 -9.90 -6.00
C ILE A 90 -1.82 -10.01 -5.69
N THR A 91 -2.50 -10.98 -6.30
CA THR A 91 -3.92 -11.27 -6.07
C THR A 91 -4.07 -12.67 -5.50
N ILE A 92 -4.60 -12.77 -4.28
CA ILE A 92 -4.72 -14.03 -3.54
C ILE A 92 -6.18 -14.48 -3.53
N ASN A 93 -6.41 -15.76 -3.79
CA ASN A 93 -7.74 -16.39 -3.83
C ASN A 93 -8.76 -15.63 -4.69
N GLY A 94 -8.32 -15.09 -5.82
CA GLY A 94 -9.18 -14.30 -6.71
C GLY A 94 -9.58 -12.92 -6.17
N GLY A 95 -8.83 -12.38 -5.20
CA GLY A 95 -9.00 -11.02 -4.68
C GLY A 95 -9.51 -10.95 -3.24
N GLU A 96 -9.49 -12.06 -2.50
CA GLU A 96 -9.75 -12.05 -1.05
C GLU A 96 -8.74 -11.14 -0.32
N ALA A 97 -7.48 -11.21 -0.76
CA ALA A 97 -6.44 -10.26 -0.39
C ALA A 97 -5.68 -9.83 -1.65
N SER A 98 -5.19 -8.60 -1.64
CA SER A 98 -4.29 -8.09 -2.67
C SER A 98 -3.40 -6.98 -2.14
N PHE A 99 -2.23 -6.87 -2.74
CA PHE A 99 -1.29 -5.78 -2.51
C PHE A 99 -0.38 -5.64 -3.72
N ASP A 100 0.19 -4.45 -3.88
CA ASP A 100 1.18 -4.18 -4.92
C ASP A 100 2.56 -4.06 -4.29
N CYS A 101 3.55 -4.71 -4.88
CA CYS A 101 4.97 -4.47 -4.62
C CYS A 101 5.49 -3.55 -5.72
N ILE A 102 6.07 -2.40 -5.36
CA ILE A 102 6.47 -1.35 -6.30
C ILE A 102 7.95 -1.05 -6.11
N ASP A 103 8.73 -1.18 -7.19
CA ASP A 103 10.11 -0.72 -7.28
C ASP A 103 10.15 0.67 -7.94
N ALA A 104 10.51 1.67 -7.14
CA ALA A 104 10.76 3.04 -7.57
C ALA A 104 12.15 3.53 -7.10
N GLY A 105 13.16 2.65 -7.14
CA GLY A 105 14.50 2.87 -6.56
C GLY A 105 14.60 2.52 -5.07
N LYS A 106 13.44 2.32 -4.44
CA LYS A 106 13.22 1.60 -3.19
C LYS A 106 12.00 0.70 -3.39
N LEU A 107 11.90 -0.34 -2.58
CA LEU A 107 10.76 -1.24 -2.61
C LEU A 107 9.68 -0.80 -1.64
N TYR A 108 8.45 -0.77 -2.13
CA TYR A 108 7.27 -0.43 -1.35
C TYR A 108 6.19 -1.50 -1.49
N ILE A 109 5.38 -1.64 -0.46
CA ILE A 109 4.10 -2.33 -0.50
C ILE A 109 3.00 -1.28 -0.43
N LEU A 110 2.07 -1.35 -1.39
CA LEU A 110 0.80 -0.61 -1.37
C LEU A 110 -0.32 -1.60 -1.08
N THR A 111 -1.02 -1.40 0.03
CA THR A 111 -2.20 -2.20 0.39
C THR A 111 -3.22 -1.33 1.09
N ASN A 112 -4.51 -1.54 0.82
CA ASN A 112 -5.60 -0.75 1.40
C ASN A 112 -5.42 0.79 1.27
N GLY A 113 -4.73 1.25 0.22
CA GLY A 113 -4.42 2.67 0.00
C GLY A 113 -3.31 3.24 0.89
N GLU A 114 -2.63 2.41 1.67
CA GLU A 114 -1.52 2.80 2.56
C GLU A 114 -0.18 2.30 2.02
N TRP A 115 0.86 3.11 2.23
CA TRP A 115 2.20 2.85 1.73
C TRP A 115 3.13 2.36 2.82
N TYR A 116 3.92 1.35 2.51
CA TYR A 116 4.94 0.80 3.40
C TYR A 116 6.26 0.61 2.66
N GLU A 117 7.31 1.28 3.11
CA GLU A 117 8.67 1.06 2.61
C GLU A 117 9.23 -0.24 3.20
N ILE A 118 9.83 -1.08 2.36
CA ILE A 118 10.60 -2.24 2.80
C ILE A 118 11.99 -1.75 3.24
N THR A 119 12.26 -1.79 4.55
CA THR A 119 13.50 -1.25 5.14
C THR A 119 14.53 -2.32 5.48
N ASN A 120 14.10 -3.57 5.55
CA ASN A 120 15.01 -4.72 5.57
C ASN A 120 15.48 -4.94 4.12
N GLN A 121 16.77 -4.74 3.87
CA GLN A 121 17.45 -5.34 2.73
C GLN A 121 18.56 -6.21 3.29
N SER A 122 18.28 -7.49 3.45
CA SER A 122 19.26 -8.52 3.86
C SER A 122 20.27 -8.77 2.76
#